data_AF-A0A8B8E3A8-F1
#
_entry.id   AF-A0A8B8E3A8-F1
#
_cell.length_a   1.000
_cell.length_b   1.000
_cell.length_c   1.000
_cell.angle_alpha   90.00
_cell.angle_beta   90.00
_cell.angle_gamma   90.00
#
_symmetry.space_group_name_H-M   'P 1'
#
loop_
_entity.id
_entity.type
_entity.pdbx_description
1 polymer ?
#
loop_
_entity_poly.entity_id
_entity_poly.type
_entity_poly.pdbx_seq_one_letter_code
_entity_poly.pdbx_strand_id
1 'polypeptide(L)'
;MKVSARLVGTYLFLFTYIFFQFFRSAYVALMAKTDEDEDIPPFPDTLQDFEYYFNEERKLRHLETDEPFNFVVKPDNPKFNQKRYEALGNIITEHVYKLLEDRHLKKINIPVEADPDEPTCFFYMSEDALDKEKLLILIHGNGVVRAGQWARRLIINDCLDSGTQLPFIDWGIKEGYGVIVANTNYNTANDTKDGEEIMGSRSPEEHMKTVWQSFVQKSKASYIGIVAHSYGGVVTLDLAIDHIDEFRDRVFAVALTDSVHSFSHQYADDSVIDFYRQRGKNWASSLDVLDTDLDSHSDFCPTVSAGTEKHEYTSYSSMKSIFKFMSEKYQEMKKAAEGEETKTSVKESLEEKTDTEGTRSQEESEANDTEKINSVTKGKEEISMSKDILKADVSGEKSSTEKGKDVEVPMSQSEEDILDIEVSVTDNEGNEEIPMSQDFSSSQTDVDMNSQDPDGKQKEEL
;
A
#
# COMPACT_ATOMS: atom_id res chain seq x y z
N MET A 1 -24.94 0.65 52.64
CA MET A 1 -25.05 0.55 51.16
C MET A 1 -24.74 1.91 50.57
N LYS A 2 -23.50 2.16 50.16
CA LYS A 2 -23.12 3.32 49.36
C LYS A 2 -22.91 2.81 47.94
N VAL A 3 -23.98 2.79 47.14
CA VAL A 3 -23.82 2.60 45.69
C VAL A 3 -23.10 3.85 45.20
N SER A 4 -21.90 3.65 44.68
CA SER A 4 -20.97 4.71 44.30
C SER A 4 -21.63 5.61 43.25
N ALA A 5 -21.67 6.92 43.53
CA ALA A 5 -22.12 7.94 42.59
C ALA A 5 -21.33 7.92 41.25
N ARG A 6 -20.15 7.28 41.23
CA ARG A 6 -19.37 7.05 40.00
C ARG A 6 -20.04 6.05 39.05
N LEU A 7 -20.80 5.07 39.55
CA LEU A 7 -21.47 4.08 38.71
C LEU A 7 -22.70 4.68 38.01
N VAL A 8 -23.44 5.56 38.70
CA VAL A 8 -24.61 6.24 38.11
C VAL A 8 -24.20 7.21 37.01
N GLY A 9 -23.05 7.88 37.16
CA GLY A 9 -22.50 8.80 36.15
C GLY A 9 -22.09 8.10 34.84
N THR A 10 -21.42 6.94 34.91
CA THR A 10 -21.03 6.18 33.71
C THR A 10 -22.22 5.61 32.96
N TYR A 11 -23.24 5.11 33.66
CA TYR A 11 -24.46 4.63 33.01
C TYR A 11 -25.27 5.75 32.34
N LEU A 12 -25.30 6.95 32.94
CA LEU A 12 -25.96 8.11 32.33
C LEU A 12 -25.22 8.56 31.07
N PHE A 13 -23.88 8.56 31.09
CA PHE A 13 -23.04 8.94 29.94
C PHE A 13 -23.16 7.92 28.79
N LEU A 14 -23.14 6.63 29.10
CA LEU A 14 -23.32 5.55 28.12
C LEU A 14 -24.73 5.57 27.51
N PHE A 15 -25.76 5.86 28.33
CA PHE A 15 -27.13 5.99 27.85
C PHE A 15 -27.29 7.21 26.94
N THR A 16 -26.75 8.37 27.29
CA THR A 16 -26.77 9.55 26.42
C THR A 16 -25.98 9.34 25.14
N TYR A 17 -24.85 8.63 25.19
CA TYR A 17 -24.02 8.33 24.02
C TYR A 17 -24.72 7.38 23.05
N ILE A 18 -25.31 6.29 23.55
CA ILE A 18 -26.08 5.34 22.73
C ILE A 18 -27.33 6.02 22.15
N PHE A 19 -28.01 6.86 22.94
CA PHE A 19 -29.18 7.61 22.48
C PHE A 19 -28.80 8.64 21.39
N PHE A 20 -27.65 9.30 21.53
CA PHE A 20 -27.13 10.23 20.50
C PHE A 20 -26.70 9.49 19.23
N GLN A 21 -26.07 8.31 19.35
CA GLN A 21 -25.73 7.46 18.20
C GLN A 21 -26.97 6.94 17.48
N PHE A 22 -28.02 6.54 18.21
CA PHE A 22 -29.29 6.12 17.61
C PHE A 22 -29.99 7.28 16.90
N PHE A 23 -30.02 8.48 17.49
CA PHE A 23 -30.58 9.66 16.83
C PHE A 23 -29.74 10.12 15.64
N ARG A 24 -28.41 10.03 15.70
CA ARG A 24 -27.52 10.29 14.56
C ARG A 24 -27.77 9.29 13.44
N SER A 25 -27.88 8.00 13.74
CA SER A 25 -28.14 6.95 12.75
C SER A 25 -29.54 7.08 12.14
N ALA A 26 -30.56 7.40 12.95
CA ALA A 26 -31.90 7.69 12.48
C ALA A 26 -31.98 9.00 11.69
N TYR A 27 -31.20 10.02 12.05
CA TYR A 27 -31.09 11.29 11.31
C TYR A 27 -30.35 11.10 9.98
N VAL A 28 -29.26 10.32 9.95
CA VAL A 28 -28.57 9.92 8.71
C VAL A 28 -29.50 9.09 7.82
N ALA A 29 -30.27 8.15 8.38
CA ALA A 29 -31.27 7.38 7.63
C ALA A 29 -32.48 8.21 7.19
N LEU A 30 -32.84 9.27 7.94
CA LEU A 30 -33.88 10.23 7.57
C LEU A 30 -33.39 11.20 6.49
N MET A 31 -32.12 11.60 6.54
CA MET A 31 -31.45 12.43 5.53
C MET A 31 -31.22 11.65 4.23
N ALA A 32 -30.88 10.37 4.32
CA ALA A 32 -30.84 9.44 3.17
C ALA A 32 -32.23 9.18 2.58
N LYS A 33 -33.32 9.43 3.32
CA LYS A 33 -34.70 9.35 2.83
C LYS A 33 -35.23 10.66 2.25
N THR A 34 -34.45 11.74 2.30
CA THR A 34 -34.78 13.03 1.68
C THR A 34 -33.99 13.31 0.40
N ASP A 35 -33.39 12.29 -0.21
CA ASP A 35 -32.96 12.35 -1.61
C ASP A 35 -34.19 12.43 -2.53
N GLU A 36 -34.75 13.64 -2.65
CA GLU A 36 -35.11 14.08 -3.98
C GLU A 36 -33.79 14.14 -4.74
N ASP A 37 -33.46 13.08 -5.49
CA ASP A 37 -32.45 13.16 -6.53
C ASP A 37 -32.84 14.35 -7.41
N GLU A 38 -32.18 15.50 -7.21
CA GLU A 38 -32.07 16.50 -8.26
C GLU A 38 -31.73 15.75 -9.55
N ASP A 39 -32.40 16.13 -10.64
CA ASP A 39 -32.36 15.54 -11.98
C ASP A 39 -30.95 15.67 -12.57
N ILE A 40 -29.99 14.95 -11.99
CA ILE A 40 -28.60 14.89 -12.44
C ILE A 40 -28.62 14.03 -13.71
N PRO A 41 -28.32 14.62 -14.87
CA PRO A 41 -28.36 13.89 -16.12
C PRO A 41 -27.35 12.72 -16.08
N PRO A 42 -27.60 11.64 -16.83
CA PRO A 42 -26.65 10.56 -16.95
C PRO A 42 -25.33 11.10 -17.51
N PHE A 43 -24.22 10.57 -16.99
CA PHE A 43 -22.89 10.88 -17.49
C PHE A 43 -22.53 9.98 -18.67
N PRO A 44 -21.64 10.42 -19.57
CA PRO A 44 -21.16 9.56 -20.66
C PRO A 44 -20.38 8.33 -20.15
N ASP A 45 -20.27 7.27 -20.97
CA ASP A 45 -19.61 6.01 -20.60
C ASP A 45 -18.23 5.81 -21.25
N THR A 46 -17.78 6.77 -22.06
CA THR A 46 -16.47 6.70 -22.73
C THR A 46 -15.65 7.96 -22.46
N LEU A 47 -14.31 7.84 -22.45
CA LEU A 47 -13.43 9.00 -22.27
C LEU A 47 -13.69 10.07 -23.34
N GLN A 48 -13.89 9.64 -24.59
CA GLN A 48 -14.10 10.53 -25.71
C GLN A 48 -15.41 11.34 -25.56
N ASP A 49 -16.50 10.69 -25.14
CA ASP A 49 -17.77 11.37 -24.88
C ASP A 49 -17.73 12.23 -23.61
N PHE A 50 -16.83 11.92 -22.68
CA PHE A 50 -16.49 12.78 -21.54
C PHE A 50 -15.60 13.97 -21.92
N GLU A 51 -15.19 14.05 -23.19
CA GLU A 51 -14.28 15.06 -23.76
C GLU A 51 -12.84 14.97 -23.23
N TYR A 52 -12.38 13.77 -22.85
CA TYR A 52 -11.00 13.54 -22.41
C TYR A 52 -10.29 12.43 -23.22
N TYR A 53 -8.97 12.47 -23.19
CA TYR A 53 -8.08 11.42 -23.67
C TYR A 53 -6.81 11.35 -22.81
N PHE A 54 -6.06 10.26 -22.91
CA PHE A 54 -4.69 10.21 -22.39
C PHE A 54 -3.71 10.58 -23.51
N ASN A 55 -2.89 11.60 -23.28
CA ASN A 55 -1.90 12.06 -24.25
C ASN A 55 -0.63 11.17 -24.28
N GLU A 56 0.38 11.54 -25.07
CA GLU A 56 1.64 10.80 -25.19
C GLU A 56 2.42 10.73 -23.87
N GLU A 57 2.27 11.74 -23.00
CA GLU A 57 2.82 11.76 -21.64
C GLU A 57 1.96 10.96 -20.64
N ARG A 58 0.92 10.27 -21.13
CA ARG A 58 0.01 9.43 -20.33
C ARG A 58 -0.78 10.23 -19.29
N LYS A 59 -1.00 11.52 -19.54
CA LYS A 59 -1.80 12.42 -18.71
C LYS A 59 -3.20 12.58 -19.27
N LEU A 60 -4.20 12.64 -18.40
CA LEU A 60 -5.58 12.89 -18.81
C LEU A 60 -5.74 14.36 -19.22
N ARG A 61 -6.24 14.60 -20.43
CA ARG A 61 -6.35 15.93 -21.06
C ARG A 61 -7.66 16.09 -21.78
N HIS A 62 -8.20 17.31 -21.76
CA HIS A 62 -9.40 17.67 -22.50
C HIS A 62 -9.13 17.60 -24.01
N LEU A 63 -10.05 17.03 -24.79
CA LEU A 63 -9.87 16.75 -26.22
C LEU A 63 -9.57 18.00 -27.05
N GLU A 64 -10.22 19.12 -26.75
CA GLU A 64 -10.11 20.34 -27.57
C GLU A 64 -9.07 21.34 -27.04
N THR A 65 -8.89 21.40 -25.72
CA THR A 65 -8.11 22.47 -25.07
C THR A 65 -6.78 21.97 -24.54
N ASP A 66 -6.59 20.65 -24.45
CA ASP A 66 -5.43 20.01 -23.81
C ASP A 66 -5.21 20.45 -22.35
N GLU A 67 -6.27 20.95 -21.69
CA GLU A 67 -6.23 21.33 -20.28
C GLU A 67 -6.40 20.10 -19.37
N PRO A 68 -5.86 20.13 -18.13
CA PRO A 68 -6.09 19.09 -17.12
C PRO A 68 -7.57 18.96 -16.73
N PHE A 69 -7.89 17.86 -16.01
CA PHE A 69 -9.24 17.65 -15.49
C PHE A 69 -9.66 18.77 -14.53
N ASN A 70 -10.77 19.44 -14.85
CA ASN A 70 -11.42 20.37 -13.93
C ASN A 70 -12.51 19.65 -13.11
N PHE A 71 -12.33 19.59 -11.78
CA PHE A 71 -13.32 19.01 -10.87
C PHE A 71 -14.56 19.91 -10.70
N VAL A 72 -14.36 21.22 -10.53
CA VAL A 72 -15.44 22.17 -10.22
C VAL A 72 -15.98 22.77 -11.52
N VAL A 73 -16.92 22.06 -12.14
CA VAL A 73 -17.62 22.54 -13.34
C VAL A 73 -18.93 23.25 -13.01
N LYS A 74 -19.59 22.87 -11.91
CA LYS A 74 -20.76 23.56 -11.35
C LYS A 74 -20.48 23.97 -9.90
N PRO A 75 -19.98 25.19 -9.64
CA PRO A 75 -19.62 25.64 -8.28
C PRO A 75 -20.77 25.59 -7.28
N ASP A 76 -22.00 25.73 -7.76
CA ASP A 76 -23.24 25.71 -7.00
C ASP A 76 -23.83 24.29 -6.81
N ASN A 77 -23.26 23.27 -7.46
CA ASN A 77 -23.71 21.88 -7.33
C ASN A 77 -22.55 20.90 -7.04
N PRO A 78 -22.09 20.82 -5.77
CA PRO A 78 -21.06 19.88 -5.36
C PRO A 78 -21.43 18.41 -5.61
N LYS A 79 -22.72 18.04 -5.44
CA LYS A 79 -23.23 16.68 -5.68
C LYS A 79 -23.03 16.27 -7.14
N PHE A 80 -23.31 17.17 -8.09
CA PHE A 80 -23.05 16.96 -9.52
C PHE A 80 -21.56 16.76 -9.81
N ASN A 81 -20.68 17.61 -9.27
CA ASN A 81 -19.23 17.50 -9.50
C ASN A 81 -18.68 16.16 -8.97
N GLN A 82 -19.15 15.73 -7.80
CA GLN A 82 -18.79 14.43 -7.22
C GLN A 82 -19.27 13.26 -8.09
N LYS A 83 -20.56 13.22 -8.49
CA LYS A 83 -21.07 12.16 -9.37
C LYS A 83 -20.34 12.15 -10.73
N ARG A 84 -19.96 13.32 -11.26
CA ARG A 84 -19.16 13.44 -12.50
C ARG A 84 -17.78 12.83 -12.34
N TYR A 85 -17.10 13.11 -11.22
CA TYR A 85 -15.79 12.55 -10.91
C TYR A 85 -15.85 11.03 -10.73
N GLU A 86 -16.89 10.51 -10.08
CA GLU A 86 -17.12 9.08 -9.95
C GLU A 86 -17.36 8.39 -11.29
N ALA A 87 -18.21 8.97 -12.15
CA ALA A 87 -18.46 8.48 -13.49
C ALA A 87 -17.16 8.41 -14.32
N LEU A 88 -16.37 9.49 -14.33
CA LEU A 88 -15.05 9.47 -14.98
C LEU A 88 -14.12 8.40 -14.38
N GLY A 89 -14.13 8.22 -13.06
CA GLY A 89 -13.36 7.19 -12.37
C GLY A 89 -13.71 5.76 -12.81
N ASN A 90 -14.98 5.49 -13.11
CA ASN A 90 -15.43 4.20 -13.64
C ASN A 90 -14.92 3.97 -15.06
N ILE A 91 -15.00 4.99 -15.93
CA ILE A 91 -14.44 4.93 -17.29
C ILE A 91 -12.93 4.68 -17.25
N ILE A 92 -12.22 5.34 -16.34
CA ILE A 92 -10.77 5.14 -16.15
C ILE A 92 -10.48 3.72 -15.69
N THR A 93 -11.31 3.13 -14.82
CA THR A 93 -11.15 1.74 -14.40
C THR A 93 -11.22 0.78 -15.59
N GLU A 94 -12.20 0.95 -16.47
CA GLU A 94 -12.30 0.16 -17.71
C GLU A 94 -11.14 0.43 -18.69
N HIS A 95 -10.65 1.67 -18.75
CA HIS A 95 -9.46 2.00 -19.53
C HIS A 95 -8.21 1.29 -19.00
N VAL A 96 -8.00 1.27 -17.68
CA VAL A 96 -6.88 0.57 -17.04
C VAL A 96 -6.96 -0.93 -17.31
N TYR A 97 -8.14 -1.53 -17.27
CA TYR A 97 -8.33 -2.95 -17.66
C TYR A 97 -7.85 -3.25 -19.07
N LYS A 98 -8.19 -2.41 -20.06
CA LYS A 98 -7.67 -2.54 -21.42
C LYS A 98 -6.14 -2.45 -21.46
N LEU A 99 -5.54 -1.54 -20.69
CA LEU A 99 -4.08 -1.41 -20.59
C LEU A 99 -3.39 -2.63 -19.94
N LEU A 100 -4.10 -3.38 -19.07
CA LEU A 100 -3.63 -4.67 -18.55
C LEU A 100 -3.71 -5.76 -19.62
N GLU A 101 -4.82 -5.83 -20.36
CA GLU A 101 -5.02 -6.79 -21.45
C GLU A 101 -4.03 -6.56 -22.60
N ASP A 102 -3.71 -5.31 -22.93
CA ASP A 102 -2.67 -4.93 -23.90
C ASP A 102 -1.26 -5.39 -23.49
N ARG A 103 -1.04 -5.63 -22.18
CA ARG A 103 0.18 -6.24 -21.62
C ARG A 103 0.10 -7.76 -21.51
N HIS A 104 -0.90 -8.37 -22.16
CA HIS A 104 -1.16 -9.81 -22.16
C HIS A 104 -1.49 -10.39 -20.77
N LEU A 105 -2.08 -9.59 -19.90
CA LEU A 105 -2.69 -10.11 -18.67
C LEU A 105 -4.13 -10.56 -18.97
N LYS A 106 -4.46 -11.78 -18.56
CA LYS A 106 -5.80 -12.36 -18.67
C LYS A 106 -6.61 -12.04 -17.43
N LYS A 107 -7.87 -11.65 -17.64
CA LYS A 107 -8.89 -11.57 -16.59
C LYS A 107 -9.29 -12.98 -16.19
N ILE A 108 -9.18 -13.30 -14.90
CA ILE A 108 -9.49 -14.60 -14.33
C ILE A 108 -10.61 -14.44 -13.31
N ASN A 109 -11.72 -15.14 -13.53
CA ASN A 109 -12.85 -15.10 -12.61
C ASN A 109 -12.63 -16.00 -11.40
N ILE A 110 -13.14 -15.55 -10.25
CA ILE A 110 -13.25 -16.33 -9.02
C ILE A 110 -14.71 -16.27 -8.50
N PRO A 111 -15.28 -17.41 -8.05
CA PRO A 111 -14.68 -18.75 -8.08
C PRO A 111 -14.52 -19.29 -9.51
N VAL A 112 -13.54 -20.19 -9.72
CA VAL A 112 -13.17 -20.71 -11.06
C VAL A 112 -14.30 -21.51 -11.71
N GLU A 113 -15.08 -22.21 -10.89
CA GLU A 113 -16.21 -23.04 -11.28
C GLU A 113 -17.52 -22.42 -10.81
N ALA A 114 -17.72 -21.12 -11.05
CA ALA A 114 -18.98 -20.46 -10.75
C ALA A 114 -20.10 -20.96 -11.67
N ASP A 115 -21.28 -21.20 -11.09
CA ASP A 115 -22.48 -21.40 -11.90
C ASP A 115 -22.80 -20.10 -12.68
N PRO A 116 -23.44 -20.18 -13.87
CA PRO A 116 -23.78 -18.98 -14.66
C PRO A 116 -24.57 -17.92 -13.87
N ASP A 117 -25.37 -18.37 -12.91
CA ASP A 117 -26.22 -17.54 -12.08
C ASP A 117 -25.53 -17.08 -10.79
N GLU A 118 -24.30 -17.50 -10.50
CA GLU A 118 -23.54 -17.04 -9.33
C GLU A 118 -22.76 -15.74 -9.60
N PRO A 119 -22.69 -14.81 -8.63
CA PRO A 119 -21.86 -13.62 -8.75
C PRO A 119 -20.37 -13.99 -8.72
N THR A 120 -19.57 -13.34 -9.56
CA THR A 120 -18.12 -13.59 -9.64
C THR A 120 -17.32 -12.30 -9.47
N CYS A 121 -16.12 -12.45 -8.94
CA CYS A 121 -15.08 -11.44 -8.95
C CYS A 121 -14.04 -11.85 -10.00
N PHE A 122 -13.07 -10.99 -10.24
CA PHE A 122 -11.93 -11.30 -11.09
C PHE A 122 -10.66 -10.65 -10.60
N PHE A 123 -9.53 -11.23 -10.96
CA PHE A 123 -8.20 -10.62 -10.88
C PHE A 123 -7.52 -10.75 -12.24
N TYR A 124 -6.32 -10.19 -12.41
CA TYR A 124 -5.54 -10.36 -13.63
C TYR A 124 -4.27 -11.16 -13.37
N MET A 125 -3.87 -11.98 -14.35
CA MET A 125 -2.54 -12.60 -14.34
C MET A 125 -1.95 -12.72 -15.74
N SER A 126 -0.62 -12.70 -15.87
CA SER A 126 0.05 -13.00 -17.13
C SER A 126 -0.23 -14.45 -17.56
N GLU A 127 -0.26 -14.73 -18.87
CA GLU A 127 -0.60 -16.07 -19.37
C GLU A 127 0.31 -17.18 -18.85
N ASP A 128 1.57 -16.84 -18.56
CA ASP A 128 2.62 -17.72 -18.09
C ASP A 128 2.79 -17.70 -16.56
N ALA A 129 1.96 -16.96 -15.81
CA ALA A 129 2.16 -16.72 -14.39
C ALA A 129 2.32 -18.00 -13.56
N LEU A 130 1.55 -19.04 -13.87
CA LEU A 130 1.57 -20.30 -13.12
C LEU A 130 2.75 -21.22 -13.47
N ASP A 131 3.39 -20.99 -14.62
CA ASP A 131 4.51 -21.80 -15.11
C ASP A 131 5.88 -21.19 -14.82
N LYS A 132 5.91 -19.91 -14.43
CA LYS A 132 7.15 -19.19 -14.10
C LYS A 132 7.68 -19.59 -12.74
N GLU A 133 9.01 -19.61 -12.64
CA GLU A 133 9.73 -19.79 -11.38
C GLU A 133 9.65 -18.52 -10.49
N LYS A 134 9.54 -17.35 -11.12
CA LYS A 134 9.40 -16.05 -10.46
C LYS A 134 7.98 -15.50 -10.62
N LEU A 135 7.38 -15.01 -9.54
CA LEU A 135 6.04 -14.41 -9.54
C LEU A 135 6.04 -13.05 -8.83
N LEU A 136 5.41 -12.05 -9.42
CA LEU A 136 5.17 -10.74 -8.82
C LEU A 136 3.66 -10.59 -8.55
N ILE A 137 3.30 -10.32 -7.30
CA ILE A 137 1.91 -10.08 -6.88
C ILE A 137 1.76 -8.61 -6.50
N LEU A 138 0.79 -7.93 -7.11
CA LEU A 138 0.48 -6.52 -6.85
C LEU A 138 -0.89 -6.39 -6.17
N ILE A 139 -0.94 -5.70 -5.02
CA ILE A 139 -2.13 -5.58 -4.18
C ILE A 139 -2.37 -4.10 -3.86
N HIS A 140 -3.51 -3.56 -4.31
CA HIS A 140 -3.87 -2.16 -4.08
C HIS A 140 -4.43 -1.94 -2.66
N GLY A 141 -4.61 -0.67 -2.29
CA GLY A 141 -5.25 -0.27 -1.03
C GLY A 141 -6.76 -0.47 -1.02
N ASN A 142 -7.44 0.01 0.03
CA ASN A 142 -8.90 -0.02 0.11
C ASN A 142 -9.54 1.15 -0.68
N GLY A 143 -10.86 1.12 -0.86
CA GLY A 143 -11.66 2.18 -1.46
C GLY A 143 -12.13 1.87 -2.89
N VAL A 144 -12.22 2.91 -3.71
CA VAL A 144 -12.78 2.83 -5.08
C VAL A 144 -11.78 2.38 -6.14
N VAL A 145 -10.54 2.08 -5.74
CA VAL A 145 -9.51 1.51 -6.62
C VAL A 145 -9.81 0.04 -6.91
N ARG A 146 -9.37 -0.42 -8.08
CA ARG A 146 -9.52 -1.79 -8.58
C ARG A 146 -8.19 -2.29 -9.14
N ALA A 147 -8.14 -3.56 -9.55
CA ALA A 147 -6.98 -4.15 -10.21
C ALA A 147 -6.35 -3.20 -11.25
N GLY A 148 -5.04 -3.03 -11.18
CA GLY A 148 -4.26 -2.14 -12.04
C GLY A 148 -4.08 -0.72 -11.48
N GLN A 149 -4.71 -0.35 -10.37
CA GLN A 149 -4.69 1.02 -9.85
C GLN A 149 -4.01 1.12 -8.48
N TRP A 150 -3.19 2.14 -8.29
CA TRP A 150 -2.75 2.58 -6.96
C TRP A 150 -3.68 3.65 -6.41
N ALA A 151 -4.00 4.67 -7.22
CA ALA A 151 -4.83 5.80 -6.79
C ALA A 151 -5.53 6.47 -7.98
N ARG A 152 -6.87 6.48 -7.96
CA ARG A 152 -7.70 7.16 -8.98
C ARG A 152 -7.36 8.64 -9.12
N ARG A 153 -7.11 9.32 -7.99
CA ARG A 153 -6.75 10.74 -7.95
C ARG A 153 -5.50 11.04 -8.79
N LEU A 154 -4.49 10.17 -8.71
CA LEU A 154 -3.25 10.35 -9.48
C LEU A 154 -3.45 10.08 -10.97
N ILE A 155 -4.24 9.08 -11.32
CA ILE A 155 -4.55 8.80 -12.74
C ILE A 155 -5.21 10.02 -13.40
N ILE A 156 -6.13 10.67 -12.69
CA ILE A 156 -6.89 11.82 -13.19
C ILE A 156 -6.04 13.09 -13.22
N ASN A 157 -5.28 13.37 -12.15
CA ASN A 157 -4.67 14.69 -11.95
C ASN A 157 -3.17 14.75 -12.23
N ASP A 158 -2.49 13.61 -12.32
CA ASP A 158 -1.06 13.52 -12.62
C ASP A 158 -0.83 12.73 -13.92
N CYS A 159 -0.74 11.41 -13.84
CA CYS A 159 -0.59 10.54 -15.00
C CYS A 159 -0.93 9.08 -14.69
N LEU A 160 -1.04 8.25 -15.75
CA LEU A 160 -1.22 6.80 -15.59
C LEU A 160 -0.05 6.18 -14.81
N ASP A 161 1.19 6.64 -14.99
CA ASP A 161 2.35 5.96 -14.38
C ASP A 161 2.38 6.10 -12.86
N SER A 162 2.00 7.26 -12.33
CA SER A 162 1.94 7.46 -10.88
C SER A 162 0.70 6.85 -10.24
N GLY A 163 -0.42 6.82 -10.97
CA GLY A 163 -1.68 6.32 -10.43
C GLY A 163 -1.97 4.84 -10.67
N THR A 164 -1.20 4.14 -11.52
CA THR A 164 -1.44 2.73 -11.88
C THR A 164 -0.30 1.81 -11.48
N GLN A 165 -0.61 0.53 -11.45
CA GLN A 165 0.33 -0.57 -11.27
C GLN A 165 1.15 -0.87 -12.55
N LEU A 166 0.89 -0.19 -13.67
CA LEU A 166 1.49 -0.50 -14.97
C LEU A 166 3.03 -0.46 -14.95
N PRO A 167 3.70 0.53 -14.33
CA PRO A 167 5.17 0.51 -14.27
C PRO A 167 5.74 -0.69 -13.51
N PHE A 168 5.04 -1.17 -12.47
CA PHE A 168 5.42 -2.37 -11.71
C PHE A 168 5.22 -3.64 -12.53
N ILE A 169 4.13 -3.70 -13.31
CA ILE A 169 3.83 -4.80 -14.22
C ILE A 169 4.90 -4.86 -15.33
N ASP A 170 5.21 -3.73 -15.95
CA ASP A 170 6.20 -3.63 -17.02
C ASP A 170 7.60 -4.02 -16.53
N TRP A 171 7.96 -3.60 -15.31
CA TRP A 171 9.19 -4.05 -14.65
C TRP A 171 9.17 -5.55 -14.38
N GLY A 172 8.09 -6.10 -13.82
CA GLY A 172 7.95 -7.53 -13.54
C GLY A 172 8.11 -8.39 -14.80
N ILE A 173 7.40 -8.05 -15.88
CA ILE A 173 7.50 -8.75 -17.17
C ILE A 173 8.94 -8.68 -17.70
N LYS A 174 9.56 -7.50 -17.67
CA LYS A 174 10.94 -7.30 -18.12
C LYS A 174 11.95 -8.14 -17.34
N GLU A 175 11.77 -8.26 -16.03
CA GLU A 175 12.63 -9.07 -15.15
C GLU A 175 12.25 -10.57 -15.14
N GLY A 176 11.35 -10.98 -16.04
CA GLY A 176 10.98 -12.38 -16.27
C GLY A 176 10.04 -12.98 -15.23
N TYR A 177 9.33 -12.15 -14.45
CA TYR A 177 8.29 -12.61 -13.54
C TYR A 177 7.01 -12.97 -14.32
N GLY A 178 6.32 -14.00 -13.85
CA GLY A 178 4.87 -14.05 -13.99
C GLY A 178 4.24 -12.93 -13.14
N VAL A 179 3.12 -12.36 -13.55
CA VAL A 179 2.48 -11.25 -12.82
C VAL A 179 1.07 -11.60 -12.42
N ILE A 180 0.70 -11.31 -11.17
CA ILE A 180 -0.68 -11.33 -10.65
C ILE A 180 -1.02 -9.94 -10.13
N VAL A 181 -2.20 -9.46 -10.51
CA VAL A 181 -2.76 -8.18 -10.09
C VAL A 181 -4.09 -8.44 -9.41
N ALA A 182 -4.11 -8.32 -8.09
CA ALA A 182 -5.29 -8.60 -7.27
C ALA A 182 -6.36 -7.50 -7.42
N ASN A 183 -7.62 -7.86 -7.16
CA ASN A 183 -8.76 -6.95 -7.20
C ASN A 183 -9.52 -6.99 -5.87
N THR A 184 -8.80 -6.74 -4.78
CA THR A 184 -9.25 -7.02 -3.41
C THR A 184 -10.49 -6.26 -2.97
N ASN A 185 -10.87 -5.17 -3.65
CA ASN A 185 -12.05 -4.35 -3.32
C ASN A 185 -13.29 -4.73 -4.14
N TYR A 186 -13.21 -5.73 -5.03
CA TYR A 186 -14.37 -6.21 -5.79
C TYR A 186 -15.04 -7.33 -4.99
N ASN A 187 -15.81 -6.95 -3.97
CA ASN A 187 -16.37 -7.88 -2.98
C ASN A 187 -17.88 -8.12 -3.10
N THR A 188 -18.57 -7.20 -3.76
CA THR A 188 -19.98 -7.32 -4.14
C THR A 188 -20.08 -7.29 -5.65
N ALA A 189 -21.01 -8.05 -6.21
CA ALA A 189 -21.33 -7.95 -7.64
C ALA A 189 -21.81 -6.52 -7.94
N ASN A 190 -21.32 -5.94 -9.04
CA ASN A 190 -21.71 -4.61 -9.52
C ASN A 190 -22.39 -4.70 -10.90
N ASP A 191 -22.87 -5.89 -11.26
CA ASP A 191 -23.50 -6.21 -12.54
C ASP A 191 -25.01 -6.45 -12.35
N THR A 192 -25.61 -7.34 -13.15
CA THR A 192 -27.03 -7.71 -13.00
C THR A 192 -27.40 -8.30 -11.63
N LYS A 193 -26.41 -8.65 -10.81
CA LYS A 193 -26.55 -9.26 -9.48
C LYS A 193 -26.13 -8.28 -8.36
N ASP A 194 -26.29 -6.98 -8.62
CA ASP A 194 -25.86 -5.89 -7.75
C ASP A 194 -26.20 -6.13 -6.27
N GLY A 195 -25.18 -6.00 -5.42
CA GLY A 195 -25.30 -6.15 -3.96
C GLY A 195 -25.18 -7.57 -3.42
N GLU A 196 -25.06 -8.61 -4.27
CA GLU A 196 -24.78 -9.97 -3.79
C GLU A 196 -23.30 -10.14 -3.41
N GLU A 197 -23.06 -10.84 -2.29
CA GLU A 197 -21.72 -11.22 -1.85
C GLU A 197 -21.07 -12.21 -2.83
N ILE A 198 -19.78 -12.00 -3.12
CA ILE A 198 -19.03 -12.89 -4.00
C ILE A 198 -18.27 -13.93 -3.17
N MET A 199 -18.59 -15.21 -3.37
CA MET A 199 -17.86 -16.33 -2.76
C MET A 199 -16.36 -16.27 -3.09
N GLY A 200 -15.50 -16.41 -2.08
CA GLY A 200 -14.05 -16.33 -2.27
C GLY A 200 -13.53 -14.90 -2.47
N SER A 201 -14.37 -13.88 -2.25
CA SER A 201 -14.00 -12.48 -2.37
C SER A 201 -14.90 -11.57 -1.52
N ARG A 202 -15.49 -12.03 -0.40
CA ARG A 202 -16.39 -11.15 0.40
C ARG A 202 -15.64 -10.06 1.17
N SER A 203 -14.33 -10.24 1.36
CA SER A 203 -13.43 -9.23 1.89
C SER A 203 -12.13 -9.17 1.09
N PRO A 204 -11.33 -8.10 1.24
CA PRO A 204 -9.99 -8.01 0.68
C PRO A 204 -9.09 -9.21 1.01
N GLU A 205 -9.15 -9.69 2.26
CA GLU A 205 -8.42 -10.84 2.76
C GLU A 205 -8.91 -12.15 2.12
N GLU A 206 -10.23 -12.38 2.09
CA GLU A 206 -10.80 -13.57 1.46
C GLU A 206 -10.46 -13.64 -0.03
N HIS A 207 -10.47 -12.50 -0.74
CA HIS A 207 -10.06 -12.41 -2.13
C HIS A 207 -8.63 -12.92 -2.32
N MET A 208 -7.67 -12.36 -1.58
CA MET A 208 -6.27 -12.73 -1.76
C MET A 208 -6.00 -14.16 -1.31
N LYS A 209 -6.65 -14.63 -0.24
CA LYS A 209 -6.59 -16.03 0.21
C LYS A 209 -7.09 -16.99 -0.86
N THR A 210 -8.21 -16.65 -1.53
CA THR A 210 -8.76 -17.45 -2.63
C THR A 210 -7.82 -17.47 -3.83
N VAL A 211 -7.24 -16.32 -4.21
CA VAL A 211 -6.23 -16.24 -5.28
C VAL A 211 -5.00 -17.10 -4.94
N TRP A 212 -4.51 -17.01 -3.70
CA TRP A 212 -3.36 -17.78 -3.24
C TRP A 212 -3.62 -19.28 -3.34
N GLN A 213 -4.69 -19.76 -2.71
CA GLN A 213 -5.02 -21.18 -2.62
C GLN A 213 -5.42 -21.79 -3.97
N SER A 214 -6.14 -21.04 -4.79
CA SER A 214 -6.65 -21.55 -6.06
C SER A 214 -5.60 -21.56 -7.17
N PHE A 215 -4.63 -20.63 -7.12
CA PHE A 215 -3.67 -20.40 -8.19
C PHE A 215 -2.22 -20.44 -7.73
N VAL A 216 -1.82 -19.59 -6.77
CA VAL A 216 -0.42 -19.44 -6.39
C VAL A 216 0.15 -20.74 -5.80
N GLN A 217 -0.57 -21.40 -4.89
CA GLN A 217 -0.17 -22.69 -4.31
C GLN A 217 0.05 -23.77 -5.38
N LYS A 218 -0.71 -23.72 -6.48
CA LYS A 218 -0.62 -24.68 -7.59
C LYS A 218 0.40 -24.29 -8.66
N SER A 219 0.99 -23.09 -8.58
CA SER A 219 1.99 -22.61 -9.53
C SER A 219 3.37 -23.19 -9.26
N LYS A 220 4.24 -23.15 -10.27
CA LYS A 220 5.67 -23.53 -10.18
C LYS A 220 6.55 -22.47 -9.49
N ALA A 221 5.98 -21.33 -9.10
CA ALA A 221 6.77 -20.19 -8.64
C ALA A 221 7.45 -20.45 -7.30
N SER A 222 8.76 -20.61 -7.26
CA SER A 222 9.55 -20.74 -6.01
C SER A 222 10.06 -19.40 -5.49
N TYR A 223 9.99 -18.33 -6.29
CA TYR A 223 10.42 -16.98 -5.91
C TYR A 223 9.30 -15.98 -6.15
N ILE A 224 8.57 -15.68 -5.07
CA ILE A 224 7.41 -14.79 -5.08
C ILE A 224 7.80 -13.46 -4.43
N GLY A 225 7.53 -12.36 -5.13
CA GLY A 225 7.65 -11.01 -4.61
C GLY A 225 6.28 -10.37 -4.52
N ILE A 226 6.01 -9.65 -3.43
CA ILE A 226 4.72 -8.99 -3.22
C ILE A 226 4.95 -7.49 -3.05
N VAL A 227 4.21 -6.67 -3.80
CA VAL A 227 4.13 -5.22 -3.59
C VAL A 227 2.71 -4.86 -3.22
N ALA A 228 2.53 -4.23 -2.06
CA ALA A 228 1.22 -3.92 -1.52
C ALA A 228 1.13 -2.48 -1.01
N HIS A 229 0.04 -1.79 -1.37
CA HIS A 229 -0.19 -0.41 -0.97
C HIS A 229 -1.23 -0.30 0.14
N SER A 230 -0.99 0.54 1.15
CA SER A 230 -1.97 0.89 2.17
C SER A 230 -2.56 -0.36 2.85
N TYR A 231 -3.88 -0.52 2.80
CA TYR A 231 -4.61 -1.70 3.29
C TYR A 231 -4.18 -3.02 2.63
N GLY A 232 -3.60 -3.00 1.43
CA GLY A 232 -3.01 -4.18 0.81
C GLY A 232 -1.93 -4.85 1.67
N GLY A 233 -1.26 -4.09 2.56
CA GLY A 233 -0.33 -4.70 3.52
C GLY A 233 -1.04 -5.42 4.68
N VAL A 234 -2.25 -5.01 5.07
CA VAL A 234 -3.11 -5.80 5.99
C VAL A 234 -3.43 -7.13 5.35
N VAL A 235 -3.90 -7.10 4.09
CA VAL A 235 -4.20 -8.30 3.29
C VAL A 235 -2.98 -9.22 3.15
N THR A 236 -1.80 -8.64 2.92
CA THR A 236 -0.56 -9.43 2.78
C THR A 236 -0.14 -10.06 4.10
N LEU A 237 -0.27 -9.33 5.21
CA LEU A 237 0.07 -9.85 6.54
C LEU A 237 -0.90 -10.96 6.96
N ASP A 238 -2.21 -10.81 6.70
CA ASP A 238 -3.22 -11.84 6.95
C ASP A 238 -2.91 -13.12 6.16
N LEU A 239 -2.57 -12.97 4.87
CA LEU A 239 -2.13 -14.08 4.03
C LEU A 239 -0.88 -14.79 4.60
N ALA A 240 0.10 -14.03 5.10
CA ALA A 240 1.30 -14.59 5.70
C ALA A 240 1.00 -15.34 7.00
N ILE A 241 0.07 -14.84 7.83
CA ILE A 241 -0.36 -15.51 9.07
C ILE A 241 -0.98 -16.87 8.76
N ASP A 242 -1.87 -16.93 7.76
CA ASP A 242 -2.58 -18.16 7.41
C ASP A 242 -1.69 -19.22 6.72
N HIS A 243 -0.58 -18.80 6.11
CA HIS A 243 0.21 -19.64 5.21
C HIS A 243 1.72 -19.59 5.47
N ILE A 244 2.16 -19.24 6.69
CA ILE A 244 3.56 -18.86 6.97
C ILE A 244 4.62 -19.89 6.52
N ASP A 245 4.35 -21.19 6.63
CA ASP A 245 5.33 -22.22 6.25
C ASP A 245 5.68 -22.13 4.76
N GLU A 246 4.67 -22.20 3.89
CA GLU A 246 4.85 -22.05 2.44
C GLU A 246 5.26 -20.61 2.07
N PHE A 247 4.68 -19.62 2.74
CA PHE A 247 4.95 -18.22 2.49
C PHE A 247 6.43 -17.89 2.71
N ARG A 248 7.02 -18.39 3.81
CA ARG A 248 8.45 -18.25 4.08
C ARG A 248 9.31 -18.96 3.04
N ASP A 249 8.89 -20.11 2.57
CA ASP A 249 9.69 -20.91 1.63
C ASP A 249 9.69 -20.33 0.21
N ARG A 250 8.63 -19.61 -0.19
CA ARG A 250 8.46 -19.10 -1.56
C ARG A 250 8.59 -17.60 -1.69
N VAL A 251 8.27 -16.81 -0.65
CA VAL A 251 8.25 -15.35 -0.73
C VAL A 251 9.63 -14.77 -0.37
N PHE A 252 10.31 -14.18 -1.35
CA PHE A 252 11.63 -13.58 -1.13
C PHE A 252 11.54 -12.16 -0.57
N ALA A 253 10.45 -11.43 -0.85
CA ALA A 253 10.27 -10.05 -0.41
C ALA A 253 8.80 -9.62 -0.33
N VAL A 254 8.50 -8.79 0.66
CA VAL A 254 7.25 -8.03 0.80
C VAL A 254 7.60 -6.54 0.86
N ALA A 255 7.22 -5.79 -0.18
CA ALA A 255 7.39 -4.35 -0.26
C ALA A 255 6.04 -3.67 0.00
N LEU A 256 5.94 -2.96 1.12
CA LEU A 256 4.75 -2.22 1.52
C LEU A 256 4.91 -0.74 1.19
N THR A 257 3.84 -0.08 0.78
CA THR A 257 3.84 1.37 0.51
C THR A 257 2.75 2.03 1.33
N ASP A 258 3.18 2.81 2.31
CA ASP A 258 2.36 3.48 3.32
C ASP A 258 1.30 2.59 3.95
N SER A 259 1.70 1.38 4.36
CA SER A 259 0.76 0.39 4.85
C SER A 259 0.35 0.62 6.30
N VAL A 260 -0.93 0.35 6.57
CA VAL A 260 -1.56 0.39 7.90
C VAL A 260 -1.59 -0.98 8.60
N HIS A 261 -0.84 -1.97 8.10
CA HIS A 261 -0.71 -3.30 8.73
C HIS A 261 -0.29 -3.21 10.19
N SER A 262 -0.74 -4.16 11.00
CA SER A 262 -0.37 -4.19 12.41
C SER A 262 -0.28 -5.61 12.93
N PHE A 263 0.96 -6.00 13.28
CA PHE A 263 1.26 -7.33 13.82
C PHE A 263 0.50 -7.64 15.11
N SER A 264 0.28 -6.64 15.97
CA SER A 264 -0.47 -6.82 17.22
C SER A 264 -1.97 -6.97 16.98
N HIS A 265 -2.55 -6.15 16.09
CA HIS A 265 -3.99 -6.19 15.80
C HIS A 265 -4.39 -7.40 14.93
N GLN A 266 -3.48 -7.88 14.08
CA GLN A 266 -3.69 -9.08 13.26
C GLN A 266 -3.22 -10.37 13.97
N TYR A 267 -2.73 -10.27 15.22
CA TYR A 267 -2.28 -11.41 16.03
C TYR A 267 -1.17 -12.24 15.37
N ALA A 268 -0.23 -11.58 14.69
CA ALA A 268 0.92 -12.23 14.07
C ALA A 268 1.84 -12.85 15.14
N ASP A 269 2.27 -14.09 14.90
CA ASP A 269 3.22 -14.77 15.78
C ASP A 269 4.69 -14.44 15.44
N ASP A 270 5.61 -14.93 16.26
CA ASP A 270 7.05 -14.70 16.11
C ASP A 270 7.58 -15.15 14.75
N SER A 271 6.95 -16.16 14.14
CA SER A 271 7.39 -16.76 12.89
C SER A 271 7.08 -15.85 11.69
N VAL A 272 5.93 -15.17 11.72
CA VAL A 272 5.55 -14.12 10.75
C VAL A 272 6.37 -12.86 10.99
N ILE A 273 6.52 -12.46 12.26
CA ILE A 273 7.33 -11.31 12.68
C ILE A 273 8.77 -11.44 12.17
N ASP A 274 9.40 -12.60 12.37
CA ASP A 274 10.78 -12.82 11.95
C ASP A 274 10.93 -12.84 10.43
N PHE A 275 9.91 -13.31 9.69
CA PHE A 275 9.87 -13.17 8.24
C PHE A 275 9.88 -11.70 7.83
N TYR A 276 9.00 -10.87 8.39
CA TYR A 276 8.89 -9.45 8.02
C TYR A 276 10.13 -8.65 8.40
N ARG A 277 10.80 -8.97 9.52
CA ARG A 277 12.08 -8.36 9.88
C ARG A 277 13.17 -8.60 8.82
N GLN A 278 13.13 -9.75 8.16
CA GLN A 278 14.19 -10.18 7.23
C GLN A 278 13.87 -9.85 5.77
N ARG A 279 12.59 -9.92 5.39
CA ARG A 279 12.12 -9.88 3.99
C ARG A 279 11.03 -8.84 3.75
N GLY A 280 10.52 -8.18 4.79
CA GLY A 280 9.60 -7.05 4.68
C GLY A 280 10.34 -5.72 4.63
N LYS A 281 9.73 -4.73 3.95
CA LYS A 281 10.08 -3.32 4.09
C LYS A 281 8.87 -2.45 3.76
N ASN A 282 8.63 -1.40 4.54
CA ASN A 282 7.56 -0.43 4.31
C ASN A 282 8.14 0.94 3.92
N TRP A 283 7.68 1.51 2.80
CA TRP A 283 7.96 2.88 2.39
C TRP A 283 6.79 3.77 2.80
N ALA A 284 6.90 4.44 3.95
CA ALA A 284 5.84 5.25 4.51
C ALA A 284 5.92 6.71 4.06
N SER A 285 4.78 7.40 4.10
CA SER A 285 4.72 8.84 3.82
C SER A 285 5.53 9.60 4.88
N SER A 286 6.42 10.48 4.42
CA SER A 286 7.29 11.30 5.26
C SER A 286 7.85 12.47 4.46
N LEU A 287 8.18 13.56 5.18
CA LEU A 287 8.94 14.70 4.66
C LEU A 287 10.43 14.39 4.48
N ASP A 288 10.91 13.28 5.03
CA ASP A 288 12.31 12.87 4.92
C ASP A 288 12.65 12.40 3.51
N VAL A 289 13.94 12.42 3.18
CA VAL A 289 14.45 11.93 1.89
C VAL A 289 14.13 10.43 1.74
N LEU A 290 13.80 10.00 0.52
CA LEU A 290 13.60 8.59 0.17
C LEU A 290 14.67 7.68 0.81
N ASP A 291 14.23 6.56 1.37
CA ASP A 291 15.03 5.54 2.05
C ASP A 291 15.64 5.96 3.40
N THR A 292 15.28 7.13 3.95
CA THR A 292 15.64 7.47 5.34
C THR A 292 14.88 6.55 6.30
N ASP A 293 15.59 5.88 7.21
CA ASP A 293 14.98 5.03 8.24
C ASP A 293 14.03 5.86 9.13
N LEU A 294 12.82 5.35 9.33
CA LEU A 294 11.80 5.98 10.18
C LEU A 294 11.69 5.20 11.49
N ASP A 295 11.74 5.91 12.61
CA ASP A 295 11.59 5.32 13.94
C ASP A 295 10.11 5.07 14.21
N SER A 296 9.58 3.94 13.75
CA SER A 296 8.21 3.53 14.03
C SER A 296 8.17 2.59 15.24
N HIS A 297 7.48 3.04 16.29
CA HIS A 297 7.49 2.41 17.61
C HIS A 297 6.88 0.99 17.68
N SER A 298 6.40 0.41 16.58
CA SER A 298 5.74 -0.92 16.59
C SER A 298 6.30 -1.96 15.62
N ASP A 299 7.30 -1.64 14.80
CA ASP A 299 7.27 -2.29 13.49
C ASP A 299 8.29 -3.40 13.35
N PHE A 300 7.81 -4.63 13.53
CA PHE A 300 8.49 -5.84 13.07
C PHE A 300 8.78 -5.86 11.56
N CYS A 301 8.39 -4.81 10.81
CA CYS A 301 8.73 -4.55 9.43
C CYS A 301 9.59 -3.27 9.35
N PRO A 302 10.84 -3.32 8.85
CA PRO A 302 11.66 -2.12 8.66
C PRO A 302 10.93 -1.05 7.82
N THR A 303 10.83 0.17 8.35
CA THR A 303 10.11 1.27 7.70
C THR A 303 11.07 2.40 7.33
N VAL A 304 10.95 2.89 6.10
CA VAL A 304 11.74 3.99 5.53
C VAL A 304 10.83 5.03 4.88
N SER A 305 11.32 6.24 4.68
CA SER A 305 10.59 7.28 3.94
C SER A 305 10.40 6.89 2.48
N ALA A 306 9.20 7.13 1.95
CA ALA A 306 8.87 7.05 0.52
C ALA A 306 9.32 8.28 -0.29
N GLY A 307 9.89 9.31 0.36
CA GLY A 307 10.29 10.57 -0.26
C GLY A 307 9.11 11.47 -0.65
N THR A 308 7.97 11.30 0.01
CA THR A 308 6.75 12.10 -0.20
C THR A 308 5.87 12.04 1.04
N GLU A 309 5.20 13.14 1.38
CA GLU A 309 4.19 13.19 2.44
C GLU A 309 2.80 12.71 1.99
N LYS A 310 2.61 12.49 0.68
CA LYS A 310 1.31 12.13 0.10
C LYS A 310 1.16 10.62 0.03
N HIS A 311 0.20 10.09 0.79
CA HIS A 311 -0.12 8.66 0.86
C HIS A 311 -0.19 8.00 -0.53
N GLU A 312 -0.96 8.59 -1.43
CA GLU A 312 -1.22 8.04 -2.77
C GLU A 312 0.01 8.02 -3.68
N TYR A 313 1.02 8.86 -3.41
CA TYR A 313 2.25 8.93 -4.20
C TYR A 313 3.30 7.92 -3.74
N THR A 314 3.16 7.31 -2.56
CA THR A 314 4.23 6.49 -1.96
C THR A 314 4.69 5.35 -2.86
N SER A 315 3.77 4.67 -3.56
CA SER A 315 4.13 3.60 -4.51
C SER A 315 4.97 4.11 -5.68
N TYR A 316 4.61 5.26 -6.28
CA TYR A 316 5.34 5.81 -7.41
C TYR A 316 6.69 6.44 -6.99
N SER A 317 6.69 7.22 -5.92
CA SER A 317 7.89 7.92 -5.41
C SER A 317 8.97 6.95 -4.96
N SER A 318 8.60 5.82 -4.36
CA SER A 318 9.54 4.79 -3.90
C SER A 318 9.83 3.68 -4.93
N MET A 319 9.18 3.70 -6.10
CA MET A 319 9.21 2.62 -7.10
C MET A 319 10.62 2.10 -7.42
N LYS A 320 11.58 3.00 -7.68
CA LYS A 320 12.96 2.60 -8.00
C LYS A 320 13.65 1.92 -6.81
N SER A 321 13.39 2.38 -5.59
CA SER A 321 13.92 1.76 -4.37
C SER A 321 13.30 0.38 -4.14
N ILE A 322 11.98 0.24 -4.37
CA ILE A 322 11.28 -1.05 -4.31
C ILE A 322 11.90 -2.04 -5.31
N PHE A 323 12.09 -1.65 -6.58
CA PHE A 323 12.68 -2.55 -7.58
C PHE A 323 14.09 -3.00 -7.20
N LYS A 324 14.89 -2.11 -6.63
CA LYS A 324 16.21 -2.43 -6.10
C LYS A 324 16.11 -3.44 -4.96
N PHE A 325 15.27 -3.18 -3.96
CA PHE A 325 15.05 -4.08 -2.82
C PHE A 325 14.58 -5.47 -3.26
N MET A 326 13.61 -5.54 -4.18
CA MET A 326 13.10 -6.79 -4.73
C MET A 326 14.20 -7.58 -5.44
N SER A 327 15.03 -6.89 -6.22
CA SER A 327 16.16 -7.51 -6.93
C SER A 327 17.20 -8.06 -5.96
N GLU A 328 17.56 -7.29 -4.93
CA GLU A 328 18.54 -7.69 -3.90
C GLU A 328 18.04 -8.91 -3.12
N LYS A 329 16.79 -8.90 -2.65
CA LYS A 329 16.19 -10.00 -1.90
C LYS A 329 16.04 -11.28 -2.73
N TYR A 330 15.69 -11.15 -4.01
CA TYR A 330 15.69 -12.30 -4.91
C TYR A 330 17.08 -12.94 -5.04
N GLN A 331 18.13 -12.11 -5.21
CA GLN A 331 19.52 -12.62 -5.31
C GLN A 331 20.00 -13.27 -4.00
N GLU A 332 19.61 -12.73 -2.84
CA GLU A 332 19.90 -13.33 -1.54
C GLU A 332 19.30 -14.74 -1.42
N MET A 333 18.00 -14.88 -1.70
CA MET A 333 17.29 -16.15 -1.61
C MET A 333 17.79 -17.18 -2.63
N LYS A 334 18.04 -16.75 -3.88
CA LYS A 334 18.57 -17.63 -4.93
C LYS A 334 19.95 -18.20 -4.55
N LYS A 335 20.86 -17.36 -4.05
CA LYS A 335 22.19 -17.82 -3.60
C LYS A 335 22.11 -18.79 -2.43
N ALA A 336 21.16 -18.59 -1.52
CA ALA A 336 20.94 -19.52 -0.41
C ALA A 336 20.52 -20.90 -0.93
N ALA A 337 19.58 -20.96 -1.89
CA ALA A 337 19.13 -22.20 -2.51
C ALA A 337 20.26 -22.94 -3.26
N GLU A 338 21.03 -22.25 -4.10
CA GLU A 338 22.17 -22.84 -4.83
C GLU A 338 23.26 -23.37 -3.87
N GLY A 339 23.48 -22.66 -2.75
CA GLY A 339 24.42 -23.08 -1.71
C GLY A 339 23.99 -24.32 -0.94
N GLU A 340 22.68 -24.53 -0.75
CA GLU A 340 22.11 -25.72 -0.13
C GLU A 340 22.17 -26.94 -1.05
N GLU A 341 21.82 -26.79 -2.33
CA GLU A 341 21.94 -27.86 -3.33
C GLU A 341 23.38 -28.38 -3.45
N THR A 342 24.36 -27.47 -3.43
CA THR A 342 25.78 -27.82 -3.47
C THR A 342 26.19 -28.62 -2.22
N LYS A 343 25.71 -28.25 -1.03
CA LYS A 343 26.02 -28.97 0.22
C LYS A 343 25.38 -30.35 0.25
N THR A 344 24.14 -30.49 -0.22
CA THR A 344 23.42 -31.76 -0.30
C THR A 344 24.11 -32.72 -1.27
N SER A 345 24.48 -32.25 -2.47
CA SER A 345 25.23 -33.03 -3.46
C SER A 345 26.59 -33.51 -2.93
N VAL A 346 27.32 -32.65 -2.21
CA VAL A 346 28.60 -33.05 -1.59
C VAL A 346 28.40 -34.10 -0.50
N LYS A 347 27.35 -33.98 0.32
CA LYS A 347 27.04 -34.96 1.37
C LYS A 347 26.65 -36.32 0.80
N GLU A 348 25.79 -36.36 -0.22
CA GLU A 348 25.43 -37.61 -0.91
C GLU A 348 26.65 -38.28 -1.56
N SER A 349 27.56 -37.49 -2.17
CA SER A 349 28.79 -38.02 -2.76
C SER A 349 29.82 -38.54 -1.73
N LEU A 350 29.73 -38.10 -0.47
CA LEU A 350 30.57 -38.58 0.63
C LEU A 350 29.98 -39.84 1.27
N GLU A 351 28.65 -39.94 1.36
CA GLU A 351 27.95 -41.14 1.86
C GLU A 351 28.06 -42.31 0.86
N GLU A 352 28.00 -42.05 -0.45
CA GLU A 352 28.20 -43.09 -1.49
C GLU A 352 29.65 -43.63 -1.53
N LYS A 353 30.63 -42.83 -1.07
CA LYS A 353 32.03 -43.26 -0.91
C LYS A 353 32.28 -44.06 0.35
N THR A 354 31.44 -43.93 1.39
CA THR A 354 31.57 -44.74 2.61
C THR A 354 30.97 -46.14 2.46
N ASP A 355 30.08 -46.36 1.50
CA ASP A 355 29.47 -47.68 1.24
C ASP A 355 30.26 -48.56 0.26
N THR A 356 31.31 -48.03 -0.39
CA THR A 356 32.16 -48.78 -1.34
C THR A 356 33.48 -49.31 -0.77
N GLU A 357 33.81 -49.03 0.50
CA GLU A 357 35.04 -49.52 1.15
C GLU A 357 34.82 -50.51 2.32
N GLY A 358 33.60 -51.05 2.47
CA GLY A 358 33.21 -51.93 3.56
C GLY A 358 32.95 -53.39 3.19
N THR A 359 33.82 -54.06 2.43
CA THR A 359 33.78 -55.54 2.35
C THR A 359 35.16 -56.17 2.18
N ARG A 360 35.86 -56.41 3.30
CA ARG A 360 36.76 -57.58 3.42
C ARG A 360 37.06 -57.95 4.89
N SER A 361 36.62 -59.18 5.22
CA SER A 361 37.10 -60.13 6.25
C SER A 361 37.03 -59.82 7.75
N GLN A 362 36.24 -60.66 8.44
CA GLN A 362 36.35 -61.05 9.85
C GLN A 362 37.65 -61.85 10.11
N GLU A 363 38.23 -61.74 11.31
CA GLU A 363 38.33 -62.81 12.33
C GLU A 363 39.33 -62.47 13.48
N GLU A 364 38.83 -62.63 14.71
CA GLU A 364 39.43 -63.03 16.01
C GLU A 364 40.85 -62.59 16.45
N SER A 365 40.97 -62.07 17.69
CA SER A 365 41.48 -62.82 18.86
C SER A 365 41.86 -61.92 20.06
N GLU A 366 41.89 -62.55 21.23
CA GLU A 366 41.89 -62.03 22.60
C GLU A 366 43.24 -61.46 23.12
N ALA A 367 43.10 -60.61 24.16
CA ALA A 367 43.96 -60.42 25.36
C ALA A 367 45.50 -60.40 25.27
N ASN A 368 46.12 -59.30 25.74
CA ASN A 368 46.87 -59.28 27.02
C ASN A 368 47.58 -57.94 27.32
N ASP A 369 47.72 -57.71 28.62
CA ASP A 369 48.43 -56.64 29.34
C ASP A 369 49.90 -56.40 28.90
N THR A 370 50.39 -55.16 29.07
CA THR A 370 51.35 -54.76 30.13
C THR A 370 52.17 -53.50 29.73
N GLU A 371 52.27 -52.60 30.71
CA GLU A 371 53.07 -51.38 30.88
C GLU A 371 54.44 -51.20 30.18
N LYS A 372 54.72 -49.95 29.78
CA LYS A 372 55.85 -49.10 30.27
C LYS A 372 55.73 -47.70 29.63
N ILE A 373 55.34 -46.66 30.36
CA ILE A 373 56.12 -45.80 31.28
C ILE A 373 57.17 -44.91 30.57
N ASN A 374 57.05 -43.62 30.94
CA ASN A 374 57.95 -42.46 30.81
C ASN A 374 57.81 -41.59 29.54
N SER A 375 57.67 -40.26 29.65
CA SER A 375 57.66 -39.40 30.83
C SER A 375 57.37 -37.96 30.43
N VAL A 376 56.50 -37.33 31.23
CA VAL A 376 56.77 -36.08 31.95
C VAL A 376 56.50 -34.74 31.23
N THR A 377 55.29 -34.25 31.54
CA THR A 377 54.96 -32.95 32.16
C THR A 377 55.10 -31.68 31.32
N LYS A 378 54.30 -30.63 31.54
CA LYS A 378 53.69 -30.11 32.79
C LYS A 378 52.52 -29.23 32.31
N GLY A 379 51.31 -29.37 32.82
CA GLY A 379 50.87 -28.83 34.12
C GLY A 379 50.24 -27.44 33.88
N LYS A 380 49.13 -27.04 34.49
CA LYS A 380 48.39 -27.49 35.67
C LYS A 380 47.01 -26.82 35.63
N GLU A 381 45.94 -27.59 35.85
CA GLU A 381 45.06 -27.56 37.05
C GLU A 381 44.27 -26.25 37.19
N GLU A 382 42.97 -26.23 36.90
CA GLU A 382 41.86 -26.71 37.76
C GLU A 382 41.88 -26.12 39.18
N ILE A 383 40.72 -25.65 39.64
CA ILE A 383 40.01 -26.27 40.78
C ILE A 383 38.55 -25.78 40.79
N SER A 384 37.69 -26.73 41.10
CA SER A 384 36.25 -26.69 41.21
C SER A 384 35.72 -26.31 42.60
N MET A 385 34.41 -26.04 42.63
CA MET A 385 33.44 -26.28 43.72
C MET A 385 33.46 -25.36 44.96
N SER A 386 32.32 -24.72 45.25
CA SER A 386 31.25 -25.29 46.11
C SER A 386 30.13 -24.27 46.38
N LYS A 387 28.91 -24.78 46.57
CA LYS A 387 27.70 -24.09 47.05
C LYS A 387 27.85 -23.62 48.50
N ASP A 388 27.18 -22.54 48.88
CA ASP A 388 26.33 -22.51 50.08
C ASP A 388 25.34 -21.33 50.09
N ILE A 389 24.19 -21.61 50.71
CA ILE A 389 22.98 -20.79 50.89
C ILE A 389 23.08 -20.02 52.22
N LEU A 390 22.54 -18.79 52.31
CA LEU A 390 21.85 -18.30 53.52
C LEU A 390 20.97 -17.06 53.24
N LYS A 391 19.96 -16.89 54.11
CA LYS A 391 18.70 -16.17 53.99
C LYS A 391 18.77 -14.67 54.35
N ALA A 392 17.81 -13.92 53.79
CA ALA A 392 16.97 -12.84 54.35
C ALA A 392 17.60 -11.75 55.26
N ASP A 393 17.39 -10.47 54.90
CA ASP A 393 16.41 -9.63 55.61
C ASP A 393 16.08 -8.30 54.91
N VAL A 394 14.92 -7.76 55.30
CA VAL A 394 14.12 -6.66 54.74
C VAL A 394 14.55 -5.27 55.23
N SER A 395 14.56 -4.27 54.34
CA SER A 395 14.17 -2.85 54.55
C SER A 395 14.46 -2.09 53.24
N GLY A 396 13.75 -1.08 52.74
CA GLY A 396 12.58 -0.32 53.13
C GLY A 396 12.33 0.68 51.97
N GLU A 397 11.05 0.98 51.72
CA GLU A 397 10.45 2.11 50.99
C GLU A 397 11.30 2.96 50.00
N LYS A 398 10.81 3.10 48.76
CA LYS A 398 10.06 4.29 48.33
C LYS A 398 9.43 4.11 46.94
N SER A 399 8.10 4.20 46.94
CA SER A 399 7.23 4.36 45.78
C SER A 399 7.24 5.84 45.37
N SER A 400 7.53 6.11 44.10
CA SER A 400 7.15 7.37 43.43
C SER A 400 6.47 7.06 42.11
N THR A 401 5.16 7.29 42.14
CA THR A 401 4.21 7.45 41.03
C THR A 401 4.59 8.58 40.09
N GLU A 402 4.50 8.36 38.78
CA GLU A 402 4.05 9.35 37.78
C GLU A 402 3.58 8.59 36.51
N LYS A 403 2.26 8.43 36.37
CA LYS A 403 1.39 9.12 35.40
C LYS A 403 1.60 8.66 33.95
N GLY A 404 0.82 7.64 33.58
CA GLY A 404 0.47 7.38 32.19
C GLY A 404 -0.31 8.57 31.63
N LYS A 405 0.13 9.03 30.45
CA LYS A 405 -0.67 9.88 29.57
C LYS A 405 -1.52 8.95 28.73
N ASP A 406 -2.83 9.07 28.89
CA ASP A 406 -3.80 8.62 27.91
C ASP A 406 -3.51 9.37 26.60
N VAL A 407 -3.12 8.65 25.56
CA VAL A 407 -3.08 9.16 24.19
C VAL A 407 -4.36 8.66 23.53
N GLU A 408 -5.32 9.58 23.41
CA GLU A 408 -6.51 9.40 22.58
C GLU A 408 -6.06 9.25 21.12
N VAL A 409 -6.40 8.12 20.51
CA VAL A 409 -6.25 7.87 19.08
C VAL A 409 -7.54 8.36 18.39
N PRO A 410 -7.49 9.30 17.44
CA PRO A 410 -8.70 9.71 16.74
C PRO A 410 -9.10 8.66 15.68
N MET A 411 -10.41 8.39 15.65
CA MET A 411 -11.10 7.55 14.68
C MET A 411 -11.30 8.29 13.35
N SER A 412 -11.09 7.55 12.25
CA SER A 412 -11.74 7.67 10.93
C SER A 412 -11.76 9.06 10.27
N GLN A 413 -10.78 9.32 9.38
CA GLN A 413 -10.88 10.35 8.34
C GLN A 413 -11.48 9.72 7.08
N SER A 414 -12.72 10.09 6.77
CA SER A 414 -13.34 9.89 5.45
C SER A 414 -14.06 11.15 4.95
N GLU A 415 -13.76 12.31 5.56
CA GLU A 415 -14.35 13.62 5.18
C GLU A 415 -13.32 14.75 5.02
N GLU A 416 -12.00 14.47 5.08
CA GLU A 416 -10.97 15.52 4.92
C GLU A 416 -10.42 15.67 3.48
N ASP A 417 -10.89 14.90 2.51
CA ASP A 417 -10.35 14.91 1.14
C ASP A 417 -10.72 16.14 0.27
N ILE A 418 -11.30 17.22 0.83
CA ILE A 418 -11.75 18.40 0.06
C ILE A 418 -11.46 19.75 0.74
N LEU A 419 -10.34 19.94 1.45
CA LEU A 419 -10.00 21.28 1.96
C LEU A 419 -8.68 21.91 1.48
N ASP A 420 -7.87 21.25 0.68
CA ASP A 420 -6.69 21.87 0.07
C ASP A 420 -6.84 22.01 -1.45
N ILE A 421 -7.64 23.00 -1.86
CA ILE A 421 -7.54 23.64 -3.18
C ILE A 421 -7.09 25.07 -2.93
N GLU A 422 -5.78 25.30 -2.96
CA GLU A 422 -5.24 26.66 -3.06
C GLU A 422 -5.65 27.27 -4.39
N VAL A 423 -6.49 28.30 -4.32
CA VAL A 423 -6.81 29.19 -5.44
C VAL A 423 -5.58 30.04 -5.73
N SER A 424 -4.86 29.73 -6.80
CA SER A 424 -3.81 30.61 -7.34
C SER A 424 -4.47 31.80 -8.04
N VAL A 425 -4.64 32.90 -7.31
CA VAL A 425 -4.85 34.21 -7.92
C VAL A 425 -3.48 34.78 -8.26
N THR A 426 -3.20 34.89 -9.56
CA THR A 426 -2.01 35.59 -10.05
C THR A 426 -2.18 37.10 -9.88
N ASP A 427 -1.59 37.67 -8.83
CA ASP A 427 -1.30 39.09 -8.77
C ASP A 427 0.01 39.34 -9.52
N ASN A 428 -0.09 40.00 -10.68
CA ASN A 428 1.05 40.43 -11.47
C ASN A 428 1.21 41.95 -11.36
N GLU A 429 2.47 42.35 -11.12
CA GLU A 429 3.07 43.68 -11.32
C GLU A 429 2.73 44.79 -10.32
N GLY A 430 3.68 45.50 -9.72
CA GLY A 430 5.13 45.51 -9.93
C GLY A 430 5.81 46.35 -8.85
N ASN A 431 7.06 46.00 -8.55
CA ASN A 431 7.92 46.78 -7.67
C ASN A 431 9.20 47.07 -8.45
N GLU A 432 9.20 48.17 -9.20
CA GLU A 432 10.40 48.75 -9.78
C GLU A 432 11.15 49.55 -8.71
N GLU A 433 12.44 49.29 -8.65
CA GLU A 433 13.41 49.98 -7.80
C GLU A 433 13.52 51.47 -8.20
N ILE A 434 13.36 52.36 -7.21
CA ILE A 434 13.66 53.79 -7.33
C ILE A 434 15.10 54.04 -6.85
N PRO A 435 15.97 54.72 -7.61
CA PRO A 435 17.07 55.47 -7.04
C PRO A 435 16.68 56.94 -6.86
N MET A 436 16.96 57.46 -5.66
CA MET A 436 16.95 58.89 -5.33
C MET A 436 17.95 59.68 -6.18
N SER A 437 17.55 60.85 -6.69
CA SER A 437 18.02 62.17 -6.21
C SER A 437 17.84 63.30 -7.25
N GLN A 438 17.65 64.54 -6.72
CA GLN A 438 17.82 65.86 -7.34
C GLN A 438 16.75 66.30 -8.38
N ASP A 439 16.30 67.56 -8.48
CA ASP A 439 16.31 68.78 -7.69
C ASP A 439 15.49 69.83 -8.52
N PHE A 440 14.87 70.81 -7.84
CA PHE A 440 14.49 72.16 -8.34
C PHE A 440 13.40 72.44 -9.43
N SER A 441 12.36 73.17 -8.97
CA SER A 441 11.92 74.52 -9.42
C SER A 441 11.19 74.79 -10.77
N SER A 442 9.92 75.19 -10.62
CA SER A 442 9.25 76.45 -11.06
C SER A 442 8.95 76.81 -12.54
N SER A 443 7.93 77.68 -12.67
CA SER A 443 7.33 78.38 -13.84
C SER A 443 6.34 77.54 -14.67
N GLN A 444 5.03 77.83 -14.80
CA GLN A 444 4.21 79.03 -15.05
C GLN A 444 4.15 79.44 -16.54
N THR A 445 2.92 79.75 -17.00
CA THR A 445 2.47 80.34 -18.29
C THR A 445 2.32 79.36 -19.46
N ASP A 446 1.36 79.45 -20.38
CA ASP A 446 0.11 80.21 -20.55
C ASP A 446 -0.57 79.64 -21.81
N VAL A 447 -1.91 79.57 -21.78
CA VAL A 447 -2.84 80.00 -22.85
C VAL A 447 -2.62 79.51 -24.30
N ASP A 448 -3.58 78.76 -24.86
CA ASP A 448 -4.45 79.36 -25.91
C ASP A 448 -5.69 78.52 -26.24
N MET A 449 -6.78 79.26 -26.48
CA MET A 449 -8.08 78.80 -26.97
C MET A 449 -8.08 78.73 -28.49
N ASN A 450 -8.81 77.78 -29.10
CA ASN A 450 -9.85 78.06 -30.10
C ASN A 450 -10.54 76.76 -30.55
N SER A 451 -11.85 76.64 -30.34
CA SER A 451 -12.94 76.85 -31.34
C SER A 451 -13.34 75.54 -32.02
N GLN A 452 -14.53 75.01 -31.69
CA GLN A 452 -15.76 75.04 -32.53
C GLN A 452 -15.62 74.19 -33.81
N ASP A 453 -16.53 73.31 -34.20
CA ASP A 453 -17.91 73.03 -33.78
C ASP A 453 -18.32 71.63 -34.31
N PRO A 454 -19.47 71.08 -33.88
CA PRO A 454 -19.95 69.73 -34.13
C PRO A 454 -21.03 69.67 -35.23
N ASP A 455 -21.15 68.50 -35.88
CA ASP A 455 -22.37 67.90 -36.45
C ASP A 455 -21.90 66.67 -37.28
N GLY A 456 -22.60 65.55 -37.38
CA GLY A 456 -23.98 65.28 -37.08
C GLY A 456 -24.30 63.79 -37.07
N LYS A 457 -25.59 63.55 -36.90
CA LYS A 457 -26.31 62.34 -36.52
C LYS A 457 -26.35 61.20 -37.56
N GLN A 458 -26.54 60.00 -37.00
CA GLN A 458 -27.47 58.90 -37.37
C GLN A 458 -27.40 58.21 -38.75
N LYS A 459 -27.27 56.87 -38.69
CA LYS A 459 -28.19 55.81 -39.21
C LYS A 459 -27.47 54.46 -39.04
N GLU A 460 -27.98 53.46 -38.32
CA GLU A 460 -29.12 52.55 -38.60
C GLU A 460 -28.94 51.73 -39.90
N GLU A 461 -29.04 50.40 -39.74
CA GLU A 461 -29.09 49.30 -40.74
C GLU A 461 -27.81 48.91 -41.50
N LEU A 462 -27.10 47.87 -41.02
CA LEU A 462 -27.15 46.48 -41.51
C LEU A 462 -26.19 45.57 -40.74
#